data_AF-A0A165FGV2-F1
#
_entry.id   AF-A0A165FGV2-F1
#
_cell.length_a   1.000
_cell.length_b   1.000
_cell.length_c   1.000
_cell.angle_alpha   90.00
_cell.angle_beta   90.00
_cell.angle_gamma   90.00
#
_symmetry.space_group_name_H-M   'P 1'
#
loop_
_entity.id
_entity.type
_entity.pdbx_description
1 polymer ?
#
loop_
_entity_poly.entity_id
_entity_poly.type
_entity_poly.pdbx_seq_one_letter_code
_entity_poly.pdbx_strand_id
1 'polypeptide(L)'
;MPNQFEALCDKSPRQQDMTMHEGDDGTHDGDGGTGEELSPAPSKRSHSPPGDDDVPPKKRHMVPEEPRGYVMPVPESGWPDVDGISVQGLTHYLPPRVKIGWGNVTGPKFLVWPARAHSIPTDVARIRMLQHVISLLPHGTQLIPTAPDTDKAFPDECSIAHLASHGCQDEADLILSRTCWSSKKVTWFTKAWNHDIDPFLHTITRLTYDGSPESAEELEGMFQALMLADTVLWDFVADTHDALLQELDHEEMMEYLSSSTTFRPLLTDKSGSPDVYRTDWNIYVISPTSDLELNLRFREILSTYEIETTLFGTGKAVQDGTSCVICTGAGHSQGLCPFPQLDGWMGPVPPPLHQTPPQATASTSTITVAGAVPRRPQSARGLPWLRSTGRERAADS
;
A
#
# COMPACT_ATOMS: atom_id res chain seq x y z
N MET A 1 -21.06 -29.46 25.12
CA MET A 1 -19.65 -29.63 25.52
C MET A 1 -19.06 -28.25 25.62
N PRO A 2 -18.69 -27.76 26.81
CA PRO A 2 -18.21 -26.39 26.98
C PRO A 2 -16.69 -26.31 26.84
N ASN A 3 -16.27 -25.19 26.24
CA ASN A 3 -14.90 -24.78 25.96
C ASN A 3 -14.01 -24.79 27.21
N GLN A 4 -12.84 -25.41 27.09
CA GLN A 4 -11.70 -25.21 27.99
C GLN A 4 -10.59 -24.55 27.19
N PHE A 5 -10.31 -23.28 27.43
CA PHE A 5 -9.00 -22.67 27.25
C PHE A 5 -8.93 -21.42 28.15
N GLU A 6 -8.37 -21.62 29.34
CA GLU A 6 -7.83 -20.57 30.20
C GLU A 6 -6.46 -21.03 30.71
N ALA A 7 -5.65 -20.03 31.06
CA ALA A 7 -4.33 -20.06 31.69
C ALA A 7 -3.13 -20.24 30.74
N LEU A 8 -2.45 -19.11 30.48
CA LEU A 8 -1.01 -18.93 30.74
C LEU A 8 -0.67 -17.42 30.65
N CYS A 9 -0.92 -16.70 31.75
CA CYS A 9 -0.23 -15.45 32.08
C CYS A 9 0.81 -15.79 33.15
N ASP A 10 2.11 -15.68 32.85
CA ASP A 10 3.08 -15.07 33.78
C ASP A 10 4.47 -14.93 33.14
N LYS A 11 5.02 -13.71 33.21
CA LYS A 11 6.43 -13.34 33.50
C LYS A 11 6.82 -12.03 32.81
N SER A 12 6.58 -10.97 33.56
CA SER A 12 7.14 -9.63 33.39
C SER A 12 8.65 -9.60 33.74
N PRO A 13 9.49 -8.82 33.03
CA PRO A 13 10.77 -8.38 33.54
C PRO A 13 10.77 -6.89 33.91
N ARG A 14 10.88 -6.65 35.23
CA ARG A 14 11.65 -5.60 35.91
C ARG A 14 11.74 -4.22 35.23
N GLN A 15 10.92 -3.29 35.72
CA GLN A 15 11.22 -1.86 35.69
C GLN A 15 12.48 -1.57 36.54
N GLN A 16 13.42 -0.81 35.96
CA GLN A 16 14.49 -0.16 36.69
C GLN A 16 14.01 1.24 37.09
N ASP A 17 14.06 1.52 38.39
CA ASP A 17 13.91 2.84 38.98
C ASP A 17 14.94 3.81 38.39
N MET A 18 14.46 4.89 37.77
CA MET A 18 15.24 6.11 37.58
C MET A 18 14.71 7.18 38.53
N THR A 19 15.42 7.33 39.65
CA THR A 19 15.33 8.49 40.54
C THR A 19 15.73 9.75 39.78
N MET A 20 14.75 10.64 39.55
CA MET A 20 14.98 12.02 39.09
C MET A 20 15.44 12.85 40.28
N HIS A 21 16.63 13.45 40.16
CA HIS A 21 17.17 14.42 41.09
C HIS A 21 16.45 15.76 40.85
N GLU A 22 15.71 16.25 41.85
CA GLU A 22 15.19 17.61 41.88
C GLU A 22 16.36 18.58 42.05
N GLY A 23 16.63 19.36 41.01
CA GLY A 23 17.56 20.48 41.00
C GLY A 23 16.78 21.78 41.15
N ASP A 24 16.96 22.36 42.32
CA ASP A 24 16.56 23.68 42.81
C ASP A 24 16.95 24.82 41.85
N ASP A 25 15.99 25.67 41.45
CA ASP A 25 16.25 26.94 40.75
C ASP A 25 15.34 28.05 41.30
N GLY A 26 15.84 28.69 42.36
CA GLY A 26 16.14 30.12 42.34
C GLY A 26 15.00 31.09 42.02
N THR A 27 14.26 31.48 43.05
CA THR A 27 13.53 32.76 43.13
C THR A 27 14.50 33.94 42.95
N HIS A 28 14.22 34.82 41.98
CA HIS A 28 14.77 36.18 41.98
C HIS A 28 13.66 37.22 41.80
N ASP A 29 13.32 37.85 42.91
CA ASP A 29 12.55 39.09 43.01
C ASP A 29 13.40 40.31 42.65
N GLY A 30 12.72 41.37 42.18
CA GLY A 30 13.22 42.74 42.03
C GLY A 30 13.20 43.19 40.56
N ASP A 31 12.78 44.39 40.18
CA ASP A 31 12.42 45.58 40.95
C ASP A 31 11.66 46.52 39.99
N GLY A 32 10.86 47.43 40.55
CA GLY A 32 10.10 48.43 39.82
C GLY A 32 10.99 49.51 39.19
N GLY A 33 10.51 50.08 38.09
CA GLY A 33 11.17 51.19 37.41
C GLY A 33 10.18 52.03 36.63
N THR A 34 9.77 53.13 37.24
CA THR A 34 8.94 54.20 36.70
C THR A 34 9.59 54.92 35.53
N GLY A 35 8.77 55.21 34.52
CA GLY A 35 8.76 56.39 33.64
C GLY A 35 10.07 57.09 33.26
N GLU A 36 10.32 57.16 31.95
CA GLU A 36 10.84 58.39 31.34
C GLU A 36 10.37 58.53 29.89
N GLU A 37 9.70 59.65 29.66
CA GLU A 37 9.25 60.20 28.39
C GLU A 37 10.48 60.70 27.62
N LEU A 38 10.80 60.09 26.47
CA LEU A 38 11.83 60.58 25.56
C LEU A 38 11.30 60.74 24.14
N SER A 39 11.35 62.01 23.73
CA SER A 39 11.12 62.67 22.45
C SER A 39 11.45 61.87 21.16
N PRO A 40 10.79 62.23 20.04
CA PRO A 40 10.95 61.54 18.76
C PRO A 40 12.30 61.87 18.09
N ALA A 41 13.00 60.82 17.66
CA ALA A 41 14.24 60.90 16.89
C ALA A 41 14.01 61.42 15.46
N PRO A 42 14.98 62.12 14.85
CA PRO A 42 14.84 62.73 13.53
C PRO A 42 14.82 61.69 12.41
N SER A 43 13.88 61.90 11.49
CA SER A 43 13.72 61.18 10.23
C SER A 43 15.04 61.11 9.45
N LYS A 44 15.63 59.91 9.39
CA LYS A 44 16.80 59.61 8.54
C LYS A 44 16.32 59.55 7.09
N ARG A 45 16.83 60.48 6.29
CA ARG A 45 16.70 60.49 4.83
C ARG A 45 17.12 59.14 4.26
N SER A 46 16.18 58.54 3.52
CA SER A 46 16.40 57.48 2.55
C SER A 46 17.47 57.94 1.55
N HIS A 47 18.65 57.33 1.63
CA HIS A 47 19.59 57.29 0.53
C HIS A 47 19.28 56.02 -0.25
N SER A 48 18.72 56.17 -1.45
CA SER A 48 18.62 55.10 -2.43
C SER A 48 20.03 54.56 -2.71
N PRO A 49 20.23 53.23 -2.74
CA PRO A 49 21.49 52.66 -3.19
C PRO A 49 21.74 53.06 -4.65
N PRO A 50 23.00 53.35 -5.04
CA PRO A 50 23.35 53.54 -6.44
C PRO A 50 23.05 52.24 -7.22
N GLY A 51 22.48 52.40 -8.41
CA GLY A 51 21.98 51.30 -9.24
C GLY A 51 23.03 50.22 -9.50
N ASP A 52 22.71 48.99 -9.08
CA ASP A 52 23.33 47.74 -9.55
C ASP A 52 22.79 47.40 -10.95
N ASP A 53 23.12 48.21 -11.95
CA ASP A 53 22.69 48.01 -13.36
C ASP A 53 23.60 47.04 -14.14
N ASP A 54 24.53 46.33 -13.49
CA ASP A 54 25.51 45.47 -14.18
C ASP A 54 25.74 44.11 -13.50
N VAL A 55 24.70 43.51 -12.93
CA VAL A 55 24.76 42.07 -12.60
C VAL A 55 24.48 41.29 -13.88
N PRO A 56 25.49 40.62 -14.49
CA PRO A 56 25.26 39.83 -15.69
C PRO A 56 24.17 38.81 -15.40
N PRO A 57 23.18 38.63 -16.32
CA PRO A 57 22.06 37.74 -16.09
C PRO A 57 22.60 36.38 -15.69
N LYS A 58 22.24 35.92 -14.48
CA LYS A 58 22.57 34.55 -14.04
C LYS A 58 22.18 33.63 -15.18
N LYS A 59 23.18 33.01 -15.81
CA LYS A 59 22.97 32.03 -16.87
C LYS A 59 21.96 31.04 -16.33
N ARG A 60 20.73 31.06 -16.87
CA ARG A 60 19.73 30.06 -16.53
C ARG A 60 20.39 28.72 -16.79
N HIS A 61 20.49 27.89 -15.77
CA HIS A 61 20.89 26.51 -15.95
C HIS A 61 19.89 25.91 -16.93
N MET A 62 20.30 25.70 -18.18
CA MET A 62 19.50 24.93 -19.12
C MET A 62 19.49 23.51 -18.57
N VAL A 63 18.33 23.09 -18.08
CA VAL A 63 18.08 21.70 -17.73
C VAL A 63 18.39 20.89 -18.99
N PRO A 64 19.30 19.90 -18.93
CA PRO A 64 19.55 19.02 -20.07
C PRO A 64 18.22 18.41 -20.52
N GLU A 65 17.85 18.61 -21.79
CA GLU A 65 16.52 18.24 -22.29
C GLU A 65 16.23 16.73 -22.21
N GLU A 66 17.26 15.87 -22.18
CA GLU A 66 17.05 14.42 -22.10
C GLU A 66 18.04 13.68 -21.17
N PRO A 67 17.58 12.66 -20.43
CA PRO A 67 18.43 11.74 -19.68
C PRO A 67 19.50 11.08 -20.58
N ARG A 68 20.68 10.79 -20.03
CA ARG A 68 21.76 10.14 -20.79
C ARG A 68 21.43 8.68 -21.09
N GLY A 69 20.91 8.39 -22.29
CA GLY A 69 20.68 7.04 -22.78
C GLY A 69 19.30 6.86 -23.41
N TYR A 70 19.06 5.73 -24.09
CA TYR A 70 17.71 5.41 -24.55
C TYR A 70 16.86 5.08 -23.33
N VAL A 71 15.97 6.00 -22.98
CA VAL A 71 14.91 5.81 -22.00
C VAL A 71 13.63 5.56 -22.79
N MET A 72 12.86 4.57 -22.35
CA MET A 72 11.51 4.30 -22.87
C MET A 72 10.71 5.61 -23.07
N PRO A 73 10.04 5.80 -24.22
CA PRO A 73 9.20 6.97 -24.44
C PRO A 73 8.05 7.02 -23.42
N VAL A 74 7.52 8.22 -23.18
CA VAL A 74 6.27 8.36 -22.41
C VAL A 74 5.17 7.73 -23.26
N PRO A 75 4.38 6.76 -22.74
CA PRO A 75 3.31 6.15 -23.52
C PRO A 75 2.27 7.20 -23.95
N GLU A 76 1.72 7.07 -25.15
CA GLU A 76 0.71 8.02 -25.66
C GLU A 76 -0.53 8.11 -24.76
N SER A 77 -0.90 7.02 -24.10
CA SER A 77 -2.00 6.93 -23.13
C SER A 77 -1.64 7.42 -21.72
N GLY A 78 -0.41 7.89 -21.49
CA GLY A 78 0.14 8.11 -20.16
C GLY A 78 0.63 6.82 -19.49
N TRP A 79 1.23 6.98 -18.31
CA TRP A 79 1.73 5.86 -17.52
C TRP A 79 0.56 5.03 -16.97
N PRO A 80 0.65 3.68 -16.95
CA PRO A 80 -0.35 2.87 -16.28
C PRO A 80 -0.44 3.22 -14.80
N ASP A 81 -1.66 3.36 -14.30
CA ASP A 81 -1.92 3.43 -12.87
C ASP A 81 -1.64 2.08 -12.23
N VAL A 82 -1.01 2.10 -11.07
CA VAL A 82 -0.69 0.90 -10.31
C VAL A 82 -1.30 1.01 -8.93
N ASP A 83 -2.28 0.16 -8.70
CA ASP A 83 -3.03 0.14 -7.44
C ASP A 83 -2.16 -0.38 -6.29
N GLY A 84 -2.26 0.27 -5.13
CA GLY A 84 -1.62 -0.15 -3.90
C GLY A 84 -0.13 0.17 -3.78
N ILE A 85 0.42 1.04 -4.63
CA ILE A 85 1.77 1.58 -4.43
C ILE A 85 1.68 2.83 -3.56
N SER A 86 1.84 2.65 -2.26
CA SER A 86 1.95 3.75 -1.30
C SER A 86 3.39 3.96 -0.82
N VAL A 87 3.72 5.19 -0.40
CA VAL A 87 5.00 5.48 0.29
C VAL A 87 5.14 4.57 1.52
N GLN A 88 4.04 4.25 2.19
CA GLN A 88 4.03 3.32 3.31
C GLN A 88 4.45 1.91 2.94
N GLY A 89 3.84 1.32 1.90
CA GLY A 89 4.18 -0.03 1.45
C GLY A 89 5.65 -0.11 1.05
N LEU A 90 6.12 0.87 0.29
CA LEU A 90 7.50 0.98 -0.17
C LEU A 90 8.52 1.21 0.96
N THR A 91 8.11 1.88 2.04
CA THR A 91 8.99 2.22 3.18
C THR A 91 8.73 1.35 4.42
N HIS A 92 7.86 0.34 4.32
CA HIS A 92 7.47 -0.51 5.45
C HIS A 92 8.70 -1.12 6.16
N TYR A 93 9.68 -1.54 5.35
CA TYR A 93 10.93 -2.17 5.78
C TYR A 93 12.06 -1.18 6.08
N LEU A 94 11.83 0.13 6.03
CA LEU A 94 12.84 1.09 6.46
C LEU A 94 12.80 1.25 7.99
N PRO A 95 13.95 1.34 8.68
CA PRO A 95 13.99 1.64 10.11
C PRO A 95 13.27 2.97 10.43
N PRO A 96 12.52 3.09 11.54
CA PRO A 96 11.78 4.31 11.90
C PRO A 96 12.66 5.57 11.89
N ARG A 97 13.89 5.47 12.41
CA ARG A 97 14.88 6.58 12.40
C ARG A 97 15.18 7.12 11.00
N VAL A 98 15.18 6.24 9.99
CA VAL A 98 15.44 6.63 8.59
C VAL A 98 14.24 7.38 8.04
N LYS A 99 13.02 6.92 8.32
CA LYS A 99 11.79 7.60 7.89
C LYS A 99 11.68 8.99 8.52
N ILE A 100 11.92 9.10 9.83
CA ILE A 100 11.92 10.39 10.55
C ILE A 100 12.99 11.33 10.00
N GLY A 101 14.23 10.84 9.85
CA GLY A 101 15.32 11.61 9.27
C GLY A 101 15.00 12.11 7.86
N TRP A 102 14.37 11.26 7.04
CA TRP A 102 13.96 11.61 5.68
C TRP A 102 12.78 12.57 5.61
N GLY A 103 11.85 12.47 6.57
CA GLY A 103 10.78 13.45 6.77
C GLY A 103 11.33 14.88 6.92
N ASN A 104 12.45 15.01 7.62
CA ASN A 104 13.12 16.29 7.88
C ASN A 104 14.00 16.81 6.73
N VAL A 105 14.26 16.00 5.69
CA VAL A 105 15.00 16.48 4.51
C VAL A 105 14.14 17.48 3.75
N THR A 106 14.71 18.66 3.48
CA THR A 106 14.09 19.73 2.70
C THR A 106 14.29 19.54 1.20
N GLY A 107 13.35 20.05 0.41
CA GLY A 107 13.41 19.99 -1.06
C GLY A 107 12.66 18.78 -1.63
N PRO A 108 12.73 18.60 -2.96
CA PRO A 108 12.07 17.50 -3.65
C PRO A 108 12.60 16.14 -3.18
N LYS A 109 11.67 15.27 -2.77
CA LYS A 109 11.94 13.92 -2.29
C LYS A 109 11.11 12.92 -3.08
N PHE A 110 11.72 11.79 -3.39
CA PHE A 110 11.05 10.70 -4.07
C PHE A 110 11.67 9.35 -3.70
N LEU A 111 10.90 8.31 -3.98
CA LEU A 111 11.27 6.92 -3.84
C LEU A 111 11.74 6.37 -5.18
N VAL A 112 12.70 5.46 -5.11
CA VAL A 112 13.26 4.76 -6.28
C VAL A 112 13.32 3.28 -5.96
N TRP A 113 12.70 2.42 -6.76
CA TRP A 113 12.82 0.97 -6.61
C TRP A 113 12.97 0.27 -7.96
N PRO A 114 13.73 -0.83 -8.02
CA PRO A 114 13.93 -1.53 -9.28
C PRO A 114 12.75 -2.43 -9.63
N ALA A 115 12.56 -2.66 -10.93
CA ALA A 115 11.71 -3.73 -11.41
C ALA A 115 12.36 -5.10 -11.12
N ARG A 116 11.59 -6.06 -10.60
CA ARG A 116 12.06 -7.44 -10.36
C ARG A 116 11.15 -8.43 -11.07
N ALA A 117 11.68 -9.30 -11.94
CA ALA A 117 10.97 -10.56 -12.22
C ALA A 117 11.41 -11.65 -11.24
N HIS A 118 12.69 -11.63 -10.85
CA HIS A 118 13.31 -12.59 -9.94
C HIS A 118 14.40 -11.88 -9.12
N SER A 119 14.69 -12.38 -7.92
CA SER A 119 15.56 -11.75 -6.91
C SER A 119 16.88 -11.24 -7.49
N ILE A 120 17.22 -9.97 -7.24
CA ILE A 120 18.60 -9.50 -7.41
C ILE A 120 19.41 -10.22 -6.32
N PRO A 121 20.24 -11.21 -6.66
CA PRO A 121 20.62 -12.24 -5.71
C PRO A 121 21.63 -11.77 -4.66
N THR A 122 22.17 -10.56 -4.80
CA THR A 122 23.17 -10.01 -3.88
C THR A 122 23.02 -8.50 -3.71
N ASP A 123 23.39 -7.99 -2.53
CA ASP A 123 23.49 -6.55 -2.27
C ASP A 123 24.44 -5.85 -3.23
N VAL A 124 25.50 -6.53 -3.70
CA VAL A 124 26.45 -6.00 -4.69
C VAL A 124 25.77 -5.70 -6.03
N ALA A 125 24.92 -6.60 -6.52
CA ALA A 125 24.16 -6.37 -7.74
C ALA A 125 23.17 -5.22 -7.57
N ARG A 126 22.55 -5.09 -6.39
CA ARG A 126 21.67 -3.96 -6.04
C ARG A 126 22.44 -2.63 -6.03
N ILE A 127 23.62 -2.57 -5.41
CA ILE A 127 24.47 -1.37 -5.39
C ILE A 127 24.89 -0.97 -6.81
N ARG A 128 25.34 -1.92 -7.65
CA ARG A 128 25.72 -1.62 -9.04
C ARG A 128 24.55 -1.10 -9.86
N MET A 129 23.37 -1.68 -9.66
CA MET A 129 22.14 -1.20 -10.27
C MET A 129 21.82 0.22 -9.82
N LEU A 130 21.92 0.54 -8.53
CA LEU A 130 21.72 1.90 -8.01
C LEU A 130 22.75 2.88 -8.56
N GLN A 131 24.02 2.49 -8.64
CA GLN A 131 25.06 3.29 -9.31
C GLN A 131 24.71 3.57 -10.77
N HIS A 132 24.12 2.60 -11.45
CA HIS A 132 23.64 2.81 -12.81
C HIS A 132 22.45 3.76 -12.86
N VAL A 133 21.47 3.61 -11.96
CA VAL A 133 20.36 4.57 -11.83
C VAL A 133 20.90 5.99 -11.59
N ILE A 134 21.81 6.18 -10.63
CA ILE A 134 22.46 7.48 -10.36
C ILE A 134 23.13 8.03 -11.63
N SER A 135 23.79 7.19 -12.42
CA SER A 135 24.45 7.63 -13.67
C SER A 135 23.48 8.09 -14.76
N LEU A 136 22.21 7.68 -14.69
CA LEU A 136 21.15 8.08 -15.62
C LEU A 136 20.39 9.33 -15.13
N LEU A 137 20.47 9.64 -13.84
CA LEU A 137 19.82 10.80 -13.24
C LEU A 137 20.55 12.12 -13.57
N PRO A 138 19.86 13.27 -13.53
CA PRO A 138 20.47 14.58 -13.68
C PRO A 138 21.61 14.83 -12.68
N HIS A 139 22.57 15.69 -13.08
CA HIS A 139 23.74 15.96 -12.25
C HIS A 139 23.32 16.67 -10.95
N GLY A 140 23.72 16.12 -9.81
CA GLY A 140 23.34 16.66 -8.50
C GLY A 140 22.23 15.88 -7.80
N THR A 141 21.68 14.84 -8.43
CA THR A 141 20.75 13.95 -7.73
C THR A 141 21.49 13.18 -6.63
N GLN A 142 21.02 13.29 -5.40
CA GLN A 142 21.52 12.49 -4.28
C GLN A 142 20.60 11.29 -4.06
N LEU A 143 21.03 10.12 -4.52
CA LEU A 143 20.40 8.86 -4.16
C LEU A 143 21.05 8.33 -2.87
N ILE A 144 20.21 8.05 -1.88
CA ILE A 144 20.60 7.41 -0.63
C ILE A 144 20.17 5.94 -0.69
N PRO A 145 21.13 5.01 -0.88
CA PRO A 145 20.84 3.59 -0.78
C PRO A 145 20.32 3.28 0.62
N THR A 146 19.10 2.76 0.67
CA THR A 146 18.51 2.23 1.90
C THR A 146 18.87 0.77 2.10
N ALA A 147 19.09 0.40 3.36
CA ALA A 147 19.12 -0.99 3.79
C ALA A 147 17.78 -1.31 4.47
N PRO A 148 17.25 -2.54 4.28
CA PRO A 148 16.08 -2.97 5.00
C PRO A 148 16.41 -3.09 6.50
N ASP A 149 15.39 -2.96 7.33
CA ASP A 149 15.48 -3.22 8.75
C ASP A 149 15.80 -4.70 8.99
N THR A 150 16.92 -4.97 9.67
CA THR A 150 17.40 -6.34 9.92
C THR A 150 16.49 -7.12 10.85
N ASP A 151 15.67 -6.43 11.64
CA ASP A 151 14.80 -7.05 12.64
C ASP A 151 13.47 -7.51 12.03
N LYS A 152 13.18 -7.13 10.78
CA LYS A 152 11.99 -7.56 10.05
C LYS A 152 12.35 -8.69 9.09
N ALA A 153 11.59 -9.79 9.13
CA ALA A 153 11.62 -10.79 8.09
C ALA A 153 11.28 -10.11 6.76
N PHE A 154 12.26 -10.02 5.86
CA PHE A 154 12.06 -9.42 4.56
C PHE A 154 11.52 -10.50 3.62
N PRO A 155 10.32 -10.36 3.06
CA PRO A 155 9.84 -11.32 2.07
C PRO A 155 10.82 -11.30 0.90
N ASP A 156 11.24 -12.48 0.44
CA ASP A 156 12.18 -12.62 -0.68
C ASP A 156 11.72 -11.86 -1.94
N GLU A 157 10.42 -11.55 -2.02
CA GLU A 157 9.74 -10.97 -3.16
C GLU A 157 9.49 -9.45 -3.07
N CYS A 158 9.72 -8.80 -1.91
CA CYS A 158 9.48 -7.35 -1.80
C CYS A 158 10.62 -6.52 -2.43
N SER A 159 10.28 -5.46 -3.17
CA SER A 159 11.29 -4.49 -3.58
C SER A 159 11.58 -3.50 -2.45
N ILE A 160 12.87 -3.22 -2.25
CA ILE A 160 13.31 -2.18 -1.30
C ILE A 160 13.32 -0.87 -2.06
N ALA A 161 12.50 0.08 -1.62
CA ALA A 161 12.59 1.44 -2.10
C ALA A 161 13.77 2.17 -1.46
N HIS A 162 14.47 2.92 -2.30
CA HIS A 162 15.58 3.79 -1.96
C HIS A 162 15.13 5.24 -1.93
N LEU A 163 15.80 6.05 -1.12
CA LEU A 163 15.45 7.44 -0.89
C LEU A 163 16.26 8.31 -1.84
N ALA A 164 15.61 9.22 -2.55
CA ALA A 164 16.29 10.12 -3.48
C ALA A 164 15.81 11.56 -3.25
N SER A 165 16.78 12.48 -3.18
CA SER A 165 16.50 13.91 -3.11
C SER A 165 17.25 14.64 -4.22
N HIS A 166 16.64 15.68 -4.76
CA HIS A 166 17.30 16.59 -5.70
C HIS A 166 17.41 17.98 -5.11
N GLY A 167 18.46 18.72 -5.49
CA GLY A 167 18.59 20.14 -5.14
C GLY A 167 17.71 21.09 -5.97
N CYS A 168 17.01 20.58 -7.00
CA CYS A 168 16.25 21.39 -7.97
C CYS A 168 14.87 20.77 -8.20
N GLN A 169 13.80 21.58 -8.16
CA GLN A 169 12.42 21.13 -8.37
C GLN A 169 12.20 20.65 -9.81
N ASP A 170 12.63 21.42 -10.81
CA ASP A 170 12.42 21.10 -12.23
C ASP A 170 12.98 19.71 -12.62
N GLU A 171 14.12 19.31 -12.05
CA GLU A 171 14.71 18.00 -12.30
C GLU A 171 13.98 16.87 -11.55
N ALA A 172 13.49 17.14 -10.35
CA ALA A 172 12.66 16.20 -9.62
C ALA A 172 11.30 16.00 -10.33
N ASP A 173 10.70 17.07 -10.84
CA ASP A 173 9.48 17.03 -11.64
C ASP A 173 9.70 16.25 -12.94
N LEU A 174 10.85 16.42 -13.60
CA LEU A 174 11.22 15.60 -14.75
C LEU A 174 11.31 14.11 -14.37
N ILE A 175 11.94 13.78 -13.25
CA ILE A 175 12.05 12.39 -12.76
C ILE A 175 10.66 11.81 -12.46
N LEU A 176 9.83 12.58 -11.75
CA LEU A 176 8.49 12.19 -11.30
C LEU A 176 7.43 12.23 -12.39
N SER A 177 7.67 12.96 -13.48
CA SER A 177 6.83 12.91 -14.69
C SER A 177 6.84 11.53 -15.35
N ARG A 178 7.76 10.65 -14.93
CA ARG A 178 7.87 9.27 -15.39
C ARG A 178 7.79 8.29 -14.22
N THR A 179 6.69 7.55 -14.15
CA THR A 179 6.51 6.47 -13.17
C THR A 179 7.53 5.36 -13.37
N CYS A 180 7.95 5.09 -14.61
CA CYS A 180 8.90 4.03 -14.93
C CYS A 180 10.02 4.49 -15.85
N TRP A 181 11.21 4.00 -15.57
CA TRP A 181 12.45 4.26 -16.27
C TRP A 181 13.07 2.96 -16.69
N SER A 182 13.18 2.73 -17.99
CA SER A 182 13.62 1.47 -18.56
C SER A 182 14.78 1.67 -19.52
N SER A 183 15.84 0.90 -19.33
CA SER A 183 17.06 0.86 -20.15
C SER A 183 17.54 -0.59 -20.30
N LYS A 184 18.51 -0.83 -21.20
CA LYS A 184 19.11 -2.16 -21.41
C LYS A 184 19.75 -2.78 -20.17
N LYS A 185 20.06 -1.98 -19.15
CA LYS A 185 20.80 -2.41 -17.94
C LYS A 185 19.93 -2.44 -16.70
N VAL A 186 18.97 -1.54 -16.59
CA VAL A 186 18.10 -1.41 -15.42
C VAL A 186 16.74 -0.89 -15.82
N THR A 187 15.72 -1.44 -15.18
CA THR A 187 14.39 -0.84 -15.12
C THR A 187 14.04 -0.54 -13.66
N TRP A 188 13.49 0.64 -13.41
CA TRP A 188 13.18 1.14 -12.08
C TRP A 188 11.99 2.10 -12.14
N PHE A 189 11.40 2.34 -10.99
CA PHE A 189 10.21 3.15 -10.83
C PHE A 189 10.46 4.31 -9.88
N THR A 190 9.67 5.36 -10.03
CA THR A 190 9.66 6.52 -9.14
C THR A 190 8.30 6.69 -8.49
N LYS A 191 8.30 7.27 -7.29
CA LYS A 191 7.09 7.83 -6.67
C LYS A 191 7.49 9.05 -5.85
N ALA A 192 6.69 10.11 -5.88
CA ALA A 192 6.92 11.25 -5.01
C ALA A 192 6.90 10.81 -3.53
N TRP A 193 7.70 11.46 -2.70
CA TRP A 193 7.56 11.34 -1.25
C TRP A 193 6.42 12.27 -0.82
N ASN A 194 5.20 11.85 -1.11
CA ASN A 194 3.98 12.46 -0.57
C ASN A 194 3.29 11.46 0.36
N HIS A 195 2.58 11.98 1.34
CA HIS A 195 1.81 11.16 2.28
C HIS A 195 0.41 10.83 1.74
N ASP A 196 0.25 10.89 0.41
CA ASP A 196 -1.03 10.60 -0.24
C ASP A 196 -1.40 9.15 0.04
N ILE A 197 -2.58 8.97 0.63
CA ILE A 197 -3.13 7.68 0.94
C ILE A 197 -3.70 7.07 -0.34
N ASP A 198 -3.22 5.87 -0.67
CA ASP A 198 -3.70 5.11 -1.82
C ASP A 198 -5.12 4.58 -1.52
N PRO A 199 -6.11 4.83 -2.39
CA PRO A 199 -7.48 4.38 -2.16
C PRO A 199 -7.64 2.86 -2.27
N PHE A 200 -6.68 2.13 -2.87
CA PHE A 200 -6.72 0.67 -2.92
C PHE A 200 -6.74 0.11 -1.50
N LEU A 201 -7.80 -0.60 -1.14
CA LEU A 201 -8.04 -1.13 0.21
C LEU A 201 -7.53 -2.56 0.37
N HIS A 202 -8.10 -3.52 -0.36
CA HIS A 202 -7.64 -4.91 -0.42
C HIS A 202 -8.35 -5.65 -1.57
N THR A 203 -7.89 -6.86 -1.86
CA THR A 203 -8.56 -7.78 -2.78
C THR A 203 -9.50 -8.71 -2.01
N ILE A 204 -10.74 -8.84 -2.45
CA ILE A 204 -11.69 -9.86 -2.00
C ILE A 204 -11.66 -11.06 -2.94
N THR A 205 -11.70 -12.25 -2.35
CA THR A 205 -11.72 -13.53 -3.06
C THR A 205 -12.92 -14.37 -2.64
N ARG A 206 -13.12 -15.54 -3.28
CA ARG A 206 -14.15 -16.56 -2.97
C ARG A 206 -15.58 -16.18 -3.37
N LEU A 207 -15.72 -15.11 -4.13
CA LEU A 207 -16.95 -14.80 -4.85
C LEU A 207 -16.94 -15.47 -6.23
N THR A 208 -18.12 -15.75 -6.77
CA THR A 208 -18.28 -16.33 -8.12
C THR A 208 -18.98 -15.38 -9.09
N TYR A 209 -18.98 -14.07 -8.82
CA TYR A 209 -19.39 -13.06 -9.79
C TYR A 209 -18.44 -13.05 -11.00
N ASP A 210 -18.98 -12.67 -12.16
CA ASP A 210 -18.16 -12.38 -13.33
C ASP A 210 -17.58 -10.96 -13.28
N GLY A 211 -16.62 -10.63 -14.13
CA GLY A 211 -15.98 -9.31 -14.14
C GLY A 211 -16.81 -8.20 -14.79
N SER A 212 -18.14 -8.29 -14.77
CA SER A 212 -19.03 -7.30 -15.40
C SER A 212 -19.22 -6.05 -14.53
N PRO A 213 -19.56 -4.89 -15.14
CA PRO A 213 -19.92 -3.69 -14.39
C PRO A 213 -21.13 -3.88 -13.46
N GLU A 214 -22.11 -4.68 -13.88
CA GLU A 214 -23.30 -4.97 -13.07
C GLU A 214 -22.95 -5.75 -11.80
N SER A 215 -22.04 -6.73 -11.92
CA SER A 215 -21.48 -7.44 -10.76
C SER A 215 -20.72 -6.48 -9.82
N ALA A 216 -20.00 -5.50 -10.36
CA ALA A 216 -19.30 -4.49 -9.56
C ALA A 216 -20.28 -3.60 -8.79
N GLU A 217 -21.32 -3.08 -9.44
CA GLU A 217 -22.35 -2.24 -8.83
C GLU A 217 -23.11 -2.98 -7.71
N GLU A 218 -23.41 -4.27 -7.91
CA GLU A 218 -24.05 -5.09 -6.88
C GLU A 218 -23.14 -5.26 -5.64
N LEU A 219 -21.85 -5.51 -5.85
CA LEU A 219 -20.86 -5.63 -4.79
C LEU A 219 -20.63 -4.31 -4.05
N GLU A 220 -20.60 -3.20 -4.77
CA GLU A 220 -20.53 -1.85 -4.21
C GLU A 220 -21.71 -1.58 -3.28
N GLY A 221 -22.95 -1.83 -3.72
CA GLY A 221 -24.14 -1.65 -2.89
C GLY A 221 -24.14 -2.52 -1.63
N MET A 222 -23.69 -3.77 -1.73
CA MET A 222 -23.55 -4.66 -0.55
C MET A 222 -22.47 -4.16 0.41
N PHE A 223 -21.31 -3.74 -0.08
CA PHE A 223 -20.23 -3.23 0.76
C PHE A 223 -20.59 -1.89 1.43
N GLN A 224 -21.25 -1.00 0.70
CA GLN A 224 -21.79 0.26 1.24
C GLN A 224 -22.77 0.01 2.39
N ALA A 225 -23.69 -0.95 2.23
CA ALA A 225 -24.61 -1.32 3.30
C ALA A 225 -23.89 -1.84 4.55
N LEU A 226 -22.81 -2.61 4.39
CA LEU A 226 -21.96 -3.04 5.51
C LEU A 226 -21.27 -1.86 6.20
N MET A 227 -20.70 -0.93 5.43
CA MET A 227 -20.07 0.29 5.97
C MET A 227 -21.04 1.13 6.80
N LEU A 228 -22.25 1.35 6.28
CA LEU A 228 -23.27 2.17 6.96
C LEU A 228 -23.83 1.48 8.22
N ALA A 229 -23.76 0.15 8.30
CA ALA A 229 -24.23 -0.61 9.47
C ALA A 229 -23.18 -0.78 10.57
N ASP A 230 -21.89 -0.51 10.32
CA ASP A 230 -20.81 -0.76 11.27
C ASP A 230 -20.56 0.42 12.22
N THR A 231 -21.05 0.32 13.45
CA THR A 231 -20.84 1.34 14.48
C THR A 231 -19.38 1.59 14.83
N VAL A 232 -18.49 0.59 14.70
CA VAL A 232 -17.05 0.76 14.96
C VAL A 232 -16.43 1.66 13.90
N LEU A 233 -16.83 1.50 12.65
CA LEU A 233 -16.40 2.37 11.57
C LEU A 233 -16.93 3.80 11.76
N TRP A 234 -18.20 3.95 12.14
CA TRP A 234 -18.78 5.27 12.46
C TRP A 234 -17.99 5.97 13.56
N ASP A 235 -17.76 5.32 14.70
CA ASP A 235 -17.00 5.91 15.81
C ASP A 235 -15.58 6.33 15.35
N PHE A 236 -14.94 5.49 14.53
CA PHE A 236 -13.64 5.80 13.96
C PHE A 236 -13.68 7.07 13.08
N VAL A 237 -14.64 7.17 12.14
CA VAL A 237 -14.75 8.31 11.23
C VAL A 237 -15.09 9.60 11.98
N ALA A 238 -15.96 9.54 12.98
CA ALA A 238 -16.23 10.67 13.88
C ALA A 238 -14.95 11.26 14.47
N ASP A 239 -14.03 10.39 14.90
CA ASP A 239 -12.77 10.80 15.52
C ASP A 239 -11.66 11.16 14.51
N THR A 240 -11.70 10.65 13.27
CA THR A 240 -10.56 10.70 12.34
C THR A 240 -10.96 11.00 10.87
N HIS A 241 -11.44 12.22 10.60
CA HIS A 241 -11.90 12.65 9.28
C HIS A 241 -11.13 13.86 8.69
N ASP A 242 -9.85 14.02 9.01
CA ASP A 242 -9.03 15.17 8.59
C ASP A 242 -8.82 15.27 7.06
N ALA A 243 -9.06 14.20 6.31
CA ALA A 243 -8.98 14.19 4.85
C ALA A 243 -10.34 14.40 4.16
N LEU A 244 -11.45 14.44 4.91
CA LEU A 244 -12.79 14.69 4.37
C LEU A 244 -13.14 16.19 4.45
N LEU A 245 -14.22 16.57 3.75
CA LEU A 245 -14.77 17.92 3.79
C LEU A 245 -15.31 18.22 5.19
N GLN A 246 -14.75 19.22 5.85
CA GLN A 246 -15.06 19.59 7.23
C GLN A 246 -16.46 20.18 7.41
N GLU A 247 -17.16 20.53 6.33
CA GLU A 247 -18.52 21.04 6.39
C GLU A 247 -19.59 19.95 6.50
N LEU A 248 -19.23 18.69 6.23
CA LEU A 248 -20.16 17.56 6.28
C LEU A 248 -20.44 17.18 7.73
N ASP A 249 -21.70 16.89 8.05
CA ASP A 249 -22.01 16.23 9.31
C ASP A 249 -21.60 14.75 9.30
N HIS A 250 -21.73 14.08 10.45
CA HIS A 250 -21.25 12.70 10.57
C HIS A 250 -21.98 11.71 9.65
N GLU A 251 -23.28 11.91 9.44
CA GLU A 251 -24.08 11.06 8.56
C GLU A 251 -23.67 11.30 7.09
N GLU A 252 -23.54 12.57 6.71
CA GLU A 252 -23.07 12.97 5.38
C GLU A 252 -21.64 12.49 5.09
N MET A 253 -20.74 12.48 6.09
CA MET A 253 -19.39 11.93 5.96
C MET A 253 -19.41 10.43 5.68
N MET A 254 -20.27 9.67 6.37
CA MET A 254 -20.39 8.23 6.18
C MET A 254 -21.04 7.88 4.84
N GLU A 255 -22.04 8.64 4.40
CA GLU A 255 -22.61 8.53 3.06
C GLU A 255 -21.57 8.84 1.99
N TYR A 256 -20.80 9.92 2.15
CA TYR A 256 -19.73 10.29 1.23
C TYR A 256 -18.66 9.20 1.14
N LEU A 257 -18.15 8.73 2.29
CA LEU A 257 -17.13 7.69 2.37
C LEU A 257 -17.60 6.38 1.74
N SER A 258 -18.80 5.92 2.07
CA SER A 258 -19.35 4.68 1.51
C SER A 258 -19.60 4.81 0.00
N SER A 259 -20.15 5.93 -0.47
CA SER A 259 -20.39 6.19 -1.90
C SER A 259 -19.11 6.27 -2.73
N SER A 260 -17.95 6.51 -2.10
CA SER A 260 -16.64 6.49 -2.78
C SER A 260 -16.13 5.08 -3.10
N THR A 261 -16.80 4.05 -2.59
CA THR A 261 -16.40 2.66 -2.79
C THR A 261 -16.49 2.28 -4.25
N THR A 262 -15.42 1.72 -4.80
CA THR A 262 -15.45 1.12 -6.15
C THR A 262 -14.86 -0.28 -6.17
N PHE A 263 -15.41 -1.14 -7.03
CA PHE A 263 -14.94 -2.50 -7.25
C PHE A 263 -14.34 -2.63 -8.65
N ARG A 264 -13.11 -3.18 -8.74
CA ARG A 264 -12.49 -3.51 -10.03
C ARG A 264 -12.20 -5.01 -10.11
N PRO A 265 -12.58 -5.69 -11.21
CA PRO A 265 -12.32 -7.10 -11.36
C PRO A 265 -10.82 -7.35 -11.56
N LEU A 266 -10.32 -8.38 -10.88
CA LEU A 266 -8.96 -8.89 -10.99
C LEU A 266 -9.02 -10.34 -11.44
N LEU A 267 -8.54 -10.62 -12.66
CA LEU A 267 -8.46 -11.99 -13.15
C LEU A 267 -7.26 -12.69 -12.51
N THR A 268 -7.51 -13.71 -11.68
CA THR A 268 -6.46 -14.53 -11.08
C THR A 268 -6.44 -15.91 -11.71
N ASP A 269 -5.24 -16.40 -12.00
CA ASP A 269 -5.05 -17.79 -12.40
C ASP A 269 -5.29 -18.68 -11.16
N LYS A 270 -6.13 -19.72 -11.29
CA LYS A 270 -6.22 -20.72 -10.23
C LYS A 270 -4.97 -21.57 -10.29
N SER A 271 -4.14 -21.44 -9.26
CA SER A 271 -2.97 -22.28 -9.03
C SER A 271 -3.28 -23.76 -9.33
N GLY A 272 -2.76 -24.26 -10.46
CA GLY A 272 -2.89 -25.66 -10.88
C GLY A 272 -3.89 -25.95 -11.99
N SER A 273 -4.55 -24.97 -12.62
CA SER A 273 -5.38 -25.20 -13.81
C SER A 273 -5.21 -24.07 -14.84
N PRO A 274 -4.37 -24.27 -15.88
CA PRO A 274 -3.94 -23.20 -16.80
C PRO A 274 -5.07 -22.54 -17.61
N ASP A 275 -6.30 -23.05 -17.55
CA ASP A 275 -7.44 -22.57 -18.31
C ASP A 275 -8.62 -22.11 -17.43
N VAL A 276 -8.45 -22.05 -16.11
CA VAL A 276 -9.52 -21.67 -15.17
C VAL A 276 -9.15 -20.39 -14.43
N TYR A 277 -9.57 -19.26 -15.00
CA TYR A 277 -9.49 -17.97 -14.34
C TYR A 277 -10.58 -17.84 -13.27
N ARG A 278 -10.23 -17.21 -12.16
CA ARG A 278 -11.17 -16.73 -11.14
C ARG A 278 -11.21 -15.20 -11.22
N THR A 279 -12.39 -14.62 -11.04
CA THR A 279 -12.52 -13.18 -10.82
C THR A 279 -12.44 -12.92 -9.32
N ASP A 280 -11.34 -12.31 -8.90
CA ASP A 280 -11.25 -11.64 -7.61
C ASP A 280 -11.58 -10.16 -7.79
N TRP A 281 -11.70 -9.41 -6.70
CA TRP A 281 -12.17 -8.02 -6.74
C TRP A 281 -11.28 -7.12 -5.91
N ASN A 282 -10.67 -6.12 -6.55
CA ASN A 282 -9.98 -5.05 -5.84
C ASN A 282 -11.00 -4.02 -5.38
N ILE A 283 -10.91 -3.63 -4.12
CA ILE A 283 -11.77 -2.62 -3.51
C ILE A 283 -10.97 -1.34 -3.36
N TYR A 284 -11.61 -0.22 -3.66
CA TYR A 284 -11.06 1.11 -3.45
C TYR A 284 -12.04 1.92 -2.62
N VAL A 285 -11.53 2.61 -1.61
CA VAL A 285 -12.28 3.54 -0.75
C VAL A 285 -11.35 4.70 -0.43
N ILE A 286 -11.83 5.93 -0.50
CA ILE A 286 -11.02 7.07 -0.04
C ILE A 286 -10.76 6.94 1.46
N SER A 287 -9.60 7.38 1.95
CA SER A 287 -9.33 7.38 3.38
C SER A 287 -10.00 8.58 4.05
N PRO A 288 -10.63 8.41 5.23
CA PRO A 288 -11.15 9.55 5.99
C PRO A 288 -10.02 10.40 6.60
N THR A 289 -8.79 9.86 6.68
CA THR A 289 -7.65 10.49 7.34
C THR A 289 -6.42 10.58 6.43
N SER A 290 -5.61 11.62 6.61
CA SER A 290 -4.28 11.73 6.00
C SER A 290 -3.18 11.12 6.87
N ASP A 291 -3.50 10.78 8.13
CA ASP A 291 -2.58 10.09 9.02
C ASP A 291 -2.44 8.61 8.62
N LEU A 292 -1.19 8.18 8.54
CA LEU A 292 -0.86 6.89 8.00
C LEU A 292 -1.18 5.72 8.94
N GLU A 293 -1.00 5.91 10.24
CA GLU A 293 -1.29 4.89 11.24
C GLU A 293 -2.80 4.74 11.42
N LEU A 294 -3.54 5.86 11.42
CA LEU A 294 -4.99 5.84 11.43
C LEU A 294 -5.57 5.19 10.17
N ASN A 295 -5.00 5.48 8.99
CA ASN A 295 -5.41 4.80 7.76
C ASN A 295 -5.19 3.28 7.81
N LEU A 296 -4.14 2.77 8.45
CA LEU A 296 -3.99 1.31 8.63
C LEU A 296 -5.14 0.73 9.46
N ARG A 297 -5.50 1.41 10.57
CA ARG A 297 -6.61 0.99 11.41
C ARG A 297 -7.94 1.03 10.66
N PHE A 298 -8.17 2.05 9.84
CA PHE A 298 -9.32 2.14 8.94
C PHE A 298 -9.39 0.91 8.02
N ARG A 299 -8.28 0.57 7.37
CA ARG A 299 -8.20 -0.60 6.47
C ARG A 299 -8.41 -1.91 7.23
N GLU A 300 -7.88 -2.03 8.45
CA GLU A 300 -8.08 -3.19 9.31
C GLU A 300 -9.56 -3.39 9.63
N ILE A 301 -10.29 -2.32 10.00
CA ILE A 301 -11.74 -2.37 10.23
C ILE A 301 -12.45 -2.91 8.99
N LEU A 302 -12.24 -2.29 7.83
CA LEU A 302 -12.91 -2.70 6.59
C LEU A 302 -12.52 -4.11 6.12
N SER A 303 -11.30 -4.56 6.43
CA SER A 303 -10.84 -5.92 6.09
C SER A 303 -11.56 -7.03 6.84
N THR A 304 -12.27 -6.70 7.92
CA THR A 304 -13.08 -7.67 8.68
C THR A 304 -14.39 -8.00 7.99
N TYR A 305 -14.82 -7.24 6.98
CA TYR A 305 -16.09 -7.44 6.32
C TYR A 305 -16.12 -8.73 5.51
N GLU A 306 -17.21 -9.48 5.67
CA GLU A 306 -17.53 -10.63 4.83
C GLU A 306 -18.74 -10.28 3.95
N ILE A 307 -18.54 -10.27 2.63
CA ILE A 307 -19.63 -10.00 1.69
C ILE A 307 -20.37 -11.31 1.44
N GLU A 308 -21.45 -11.53 2.19
CA GLU A 308 -22.30 -12.71 2.04
C GLU A 308 -23.31 -12.52 0.92
N THR A 309 -23.30 -13.43 -0.05
CA THR A 309 -24.24 -13.41 -1.18
C THR A 309 -25.05 -14.69 -1.20
N THR A 310 -26.30 -14.59 -1.67
CA THR A 310 -27.21 -15.75 -1.67
C THR A 310 -26.75 -16.83 -2.66
N LEU A 311 -26.16 -16.43 -3.79
CA LEU A 311 -25.87 -17.33 -4.91
C LEU A 311 -24.40 -17.37 -5.33
N PHE A 312 -23.58 -16.40 -4.90
CA PHE A 312 -22.21 -16.21 -5.41
C PHE A 312 -21.13 -16.43 -4.34
N GLY A 313 -21.49 -17.03 -3.20
CA GLY A 313 -20.57 -17.36 -2.11
C GLY A 313 -20.37 -16.22 -1.11
N THR A 314 -19.28 -16.32 -0.34
CA THR A 314 -18.91 -15.34 0.69
C THR A 314 -17.54 -14.76 0.37
N GLY A 315 -17.51 -13.47 0.07
CA GLY A 315 -16.30 -12.72 -0.18
C GLY A 315 -15.53 -12.45 1.09
N LYS A 316 -14.21 -12.72 1.08
CA LYS A 316 -13.30 -12.34 2.18
C LYS A 316 -12.07 -11.62 1.67
N ALA A 317 -11.61 -10.62 2.42
CA ALA A 317 -10.35 -9.93 2.17
C ALA A 317 -9.17 -10.91 2.23
N VAL A 318 -8.21 -10.73 1.33
CA VAL A 318 -6.92 -11.42 1.38
C VAL A 318 -5.97 -10.56 2.22
N GLN A 319 -5.52 -11.10 3.36
CA GLN A 319 -4.60 -10.40 4.26
C GLN A 319 -3.24 -10.13 3.59
N ASP A 320 -2.74 -11.11 2.84
CA ASP A 320 -1.50 -11.02 2.08
C ASP A 320 -1.82 -10.73 0.61
N GLY A 321 -2.12 -9.47 0.30
CA GLY A 321 -2.48 -9.05 -1.07
C GLY A 321 -1.48 -9.51 -2.14
N THR A 322 -1.92 -9.60 -3.39
CA THR A 322 -1.03 -9.96 -4.50
C THR A 322 -0.07 -8.82 -4.80
N SER A 323 1.15 -8.85 -4.26
CA SER A 323 2.20 -7.90 -4.62
C SER A 323 2.84 -8.30 -5.96
N CYS A 324 2.63 -7.50 -7.00
CA CYS A 324 3.32 -7.64 -8.27
C CYS A 324 4.84 -7.46 -8.09
N VAL A 325 5.62 -8.49 -8.35
CA VAL A 325 7.09 -8.40 -8.20
C VAL A 325 7.74 -7.39 -9.14
N ILE A 326 7.10 -7.10 -10.29
CA ILE A 326 7.63 -6.15 -11.28
C ILE A 326 7.52 -4.73 -10.74
N CYS A 327 6.30 -4.24 -10.48
CA CYS A 327 6.07 -2.84 -10.14
C CYS A 327 5.82 -2.58 -8.64
N THR A 328 5.68 -3.63 -7.82
CA THR A 328 5.23 -3.61 -6.40
C THR A 328 3.78 -3.20 -6.15
N GLY A 329 2.96 -3.08 -7.19
CA GLY A 329 1.52 -2.87 -7.04
C GLY A 329 0.85 -4.02 -6.30
N ALA A 330 -0.13 -3.71 -5.46
CA ALA A 330 -0.90 -4.72 -4.72
C ALA A 330 -2.19 -5.14 -5.45
N GLY A 331 -2.61 -4.38 -6.46
CA GLY A 331 -3.85 -4.68 -7.20
C GLY A 331 -3.72 -5.68 -8.35
N HIS A 332 -2.55 -6.27 -8.61
CA HIS A 332 -2.43 -7.29 -9.66
C HIS A 332 -1.29 -8.27 -9.44
N SER A 333 -1.43 -9.45 -10.05
CA SER A 333 -0.35 -10.43 -10.12
C SER A 333 0.68 -10.07 -11.18
N GLN A 334 1.90 -10.64 -11.10
CA GLN A 334 2.99 -10.36 -12.04
C GLN A 334 2.59 -10.53 -13.52
N GLY A 335 1.79 -11.55 -13.84
CA GLY A 335 1.36 -11.83 -15.21
C GLY A 335 0.39 -10.80 -15.78
N LEU A 336 -0.24 -10.00 -14.93
CA LEU A 336 -1.15 -8.91 -15.30
C LEU A 336 -0.51 -7.52 -15.19
N CYS A 337 0.79 -7.44 -14.93
CA CYS A 337 1.49 -6.17 -14.88
C CYS A 337 1.38 -5.45 -16.24
N PRO A 338 0.96 -4.17 -16.28
CA PRO A 338 0.79 -3.45 -17.55
C PRO A 338 2.12 -2.98 -18.15
N PHE A 339 3.17 -2.78 -17.33
CA PHE A 339 4.43 -2.20 -17.83
C PHE A 339 5.14 -3.01 -18.92
N PRO A 340 5.20 -4.35 -18.85
CA PRO A 340 5.75 -5.16 -19.93
C PRO A 340 5.09 -4.98 -21.30
N GLN A 341 3.89 -4.41 -21.35
CA GLN A 341 3.16 -4.14 -22.59
C GLN A 341 3.48 -2.75 -23.18
N LEU A 342 4.24 -1.92 -22.48
CA LEU A 342 4.60 -0.58 -22.96
C LEU A 342 5.67 -0.62 -24.05
N ASP A 343 5.52 0.25 -25.04
CA ASP A 343 6.50 0.42 -26.11
C ASP A 343 7.85 0.87 -25.56
N GLY A 344 8.91 0.11 -25.89
CA GLY A 344 10.26 0.37 -25.40
C GLY A 344 10.55 -0.19 -24.01
N TRP A 345 9.67 -1.02 -23.45
CA TRP A 345 9.97 -1.79 -22.24
C TRP A 345 11.21 -2.68 -22.45
N MET A 346 12.20 -2.50 -21.58
CA MET A 346 13.45 -3.27 -21.52
C MET A 346 13.61 -3.95 -20.16
N GLY A 347 12.57 -3.89 -19.34
CA GLY A 347 12.55 -4.52 -18.03
C GLY A 347 12.24 -6.01 -18.11
N PRO A 348 12.03 -6.63 -16.95
CA PRO A 348 11.67 -8.03 -16.89
C PRO A 348 10.30 -8.28 -17.57
N VAL A 349 10.22 -9.33 -18.38
CA VAL A 349 8.95 -9.78 -18.97
C VAL A 349 8.47 -10.97 -18.16
N PRO A 350 7.21 -10.97 -17.68
CA PRO A 350 6.66 -12.13 -16.99
C PRO A 350 6.75 -13.36 -17.92
N PRO A 351 6.90 -14.58 -17.36
CA PRO A 351 6.65 -15.78 -18.13
C PRO A 351 5.29 -15.63 -18.83
N PRO A 352 5.14 -16.09 -20.08
CA PRO A 352 3.83 -16.10 -20.72
C PRO A 352 2.87 -16.76 -19.74
N LEU A 353 1.83 -16.05 -19.33
CA LEU A 353 0.64 -16.73 -18.80
C LEU A 353 0.33 -17.81 -19.84
N HIS A 354 0.04 -19.04 -19.41
CA HIS A 354 -0.29 -20.13 -20.33
C HIS A 354 -1.60 -19.81 -21.06
N GLN A 355 -1.57 -18.84 -21.97
CA GLN A 355 -2.58 -18.50 -22.92
C GLN A 355 -2.45 -19.51 -24.05
N THR A 356 -2.74 -20.78 -23.75
CA THR A 356 -3.16 -21.65 -24.83
C THR A 356 -4.60 -21.22 -25.09
N PRO A 357 -4.93 -20.55 -26.21
CA PRO A 357 -6.33 -20.34 -26.54
C PRO A 357 -6.96 -21.73 -26.52
N PRO A 358 -8.14 -21.94 -25.88
CA PRO A 358 -8.79 -23.22 -25.93
C PRO A 358 -8.97 -23.59 -27.39
N GLN A 359 -8.13 -24.50 -27.88
CA GLN A 359 -8.26 -25.02 -29.22
C GLN A 359 -9.53 -25.84 -29.13
N ALA A 360 -10.63 -25.26 -29.60
CA ALA A 360 -11.95 -25.88 -29.66
C ALA A 360 -11.84 -27.12 -30.54
N THR A 361 -11.37 -28.21 -29.95
CA THR A 361 -11.56 -29.55 -30.49
C THR A 361 -13.03 -29.81 -30.27
N ALA A 362 -13.80 -29.63 -31.35
CA ALA A 362 -15.21 -29.98 -31.42
C ALA A 362 -15.35 -31.48 -31.16
N SER A 363 -15.32 -31.86 -29.88
CA SER A 363 -15.67 -33.19 -29.41
C SER A 363 -17.17 -33.16 -29.20
N THR A 364 -17.91 -33.38 -30.29
CA THR A 364 -19.34 -33.67 -30.27
C THR A 364 -19.57 -34.90 -29.40
N SER A 365 -19.75 -34.68 -28.11
CA SER A 365 -20.18 -35.71 -27.17
C SER A 365 -21.69 -35.80 -27.30
N THR A 366 -22.15 -36.70 -28.16
CA THR A 366 -23.56 -37.09 -28.20
C THR A 366 -23.92 -37.69 -26.84
N ILE A 367 -24.62 -36.90 -26.00
CA ILE A 367 -25.19 -37.40 -24.75
C ILE A 367 -26.37 -38.29 -25.12
N THR A 368 -26.12 -39.60 -25.19
CA THR A 368 -27.17 -40.61 -25.18
C THR A 368 -27.69 -40.72 -23.76
N VAL A 369 -28.88 -40.17 -23.48
CA VAL A 369 -29.60 -40.38 -22.23
C VAL A 369 -30.04 -41.84 -22.17
N ALA A 370 -29.22 -42.70 -21.57
CA ALA A 370 -29.61 -44.06 -21.23
C ALA A 370 -30.48 -44.04 -19.97
N GLY A 371 -31.63 -44.72 -20.07
CA GLY A 371 -32.73 -44.68 -19.12
C GLY A 371 -32.41 -45.15 -17.70
N ALA A 372 -33.34 -44.76 -16.82
CA ALA A 372 -33.38 -45.03 -15.39
C ALA A 372 -32.99 -46.47 -14.99
N VAL A 373 -32.00 -46.56 -14.11
CA VAL A 373 -31.71 -47.78 -13.33
C VAL A 373 -32.35 -47.62 -11.95
N PRO A 374 -33.21 -48.56 -11.50
CA PRO A 374 -33.87 -48.46 -10.21
C PRO A 374 -32.90 -48.69 -9.04
N ARG A 375 -33.05 -47.87 -8.00
CA ARG A 375 -32.31 -47.94 -6.73
C ARG A 375 -32.51 -49.29 -6.03
N ARG A 376 -31.41 -49.90 -5.61
CA ARG A 376 -31.37 -51.09 -4.74
C ARG A 376 -31.43 -50.63 -3.27
N PRO A 377 -32.27 -51.24 -2.40
CA PRO A 377 -32.37 -50.85 -1.00
C PRO A 377 -31.15 -51.36 -0.22
N GLN A 378 -30.45 -50.46 0.48
CA GLN A 378 -29.41 -50.81 1.44
C GLN A 378 -30.06 -51.27 2.75
N SER A 379 -29.73 -52.50 3.14
CA SER A 379 -30.11 -53.13 4.39
C SER A 379 -29.26 -52.60 5.55
N ALA A 380 -29.95 -52.30 6.65
CA ALA A 380 -29.37 -52.04 7.95
C ALA A 380 -28.50 -53.22 8.40
N ARG A 381 -27.24 -52.93 8.78
CA ARG A 381 -26.46 -53.80 9.65
C ARG A 381 -26.01 -52.98 10.84
N GLY A 382 -26.57 -53.31 11.99
CA GLY A 382 -26.04 -52.90 13.28
C GLY A 382 -24.73 -53.64 13.59
N LEU A 383 -23.97 -53.06 14.50
CA LEU A 383 -23.03 -53.79 15.35
C LEU A 383 -23.16 -53.27 16.80
N PRO A 384 -23.23 -54.19 17.78
CA PRO A 384 -23.33 -53.90 19.21
C PRO A 384 -21.94 -53.96 19.88
N TRP A 385 -21.69 -53.16 20.92
CA TRP A 385 -20.79 -53.55 22.02
C TRP A 385 -21.18 -52.89 23.36
N LEU A 386 -20.94 -53.69 24.40
CA LEU A 386 -21.44 -53.68 25.77
C LEU A 386 -20.69 -52.74 26.75
N ARG A 387 -21.45 -52.18 27.70
CA ARG A 387 -21.34 -52.26 29.19
C ARG A 387 -19.95 -52.06 29.83
N SER A 388 -19.76 -50.99 30.59
CA SER A 388 -20.05 -50.85 32.04
C SER A 388 -18.88 -51.24 32.95
N THR A 389 -18.27 -50.24 33.59
CA THR A 389 -17.75 -50.36 34.96
C THR A 389 -18.02 -49.04 35.67
N GLY A 390 -18.95 -49.07 36.62
CA GLY A 390 -19.12 -48.01 37.60
C GLY A 390 -18.03 -48.10 38.67
N ARG A 391 -17.69 -46.95 39.25
CA ARG A 391 -17.26 -46.87 40.65
C ARG A 391 -17.50 -45.46 41.19
N GLU A 392 -18.55 -45.34 41.98
CA GLU A 392 -18.75 -44.27 42.95
C GLU A 392 -17.65 -44.33 44.02
N ARG A 393 -17.13 -43.16 44.42
CA ARG A 393 -16.79 -42.86 45.81
C ARG A 393 -17.09 -41.39 46.08
N ALA A 394 -18.07 -41.17 46.94
CA ALA A 394 -18.20 -39.98 47.76
C ALA A 394 -17.30 -40.13 49.00
N ALA A 395 -16.74 -39.02 49.47
CA ALA A 395 -16.41 -38.80 50.88
C ALA A 395 -16.27 -37.29 51.11
N ASP A 396 -17.30 -36.70 51.71
CA ASP A 396 -17.16 -35.52 52.57
C ASP A 396 -16.61 -35.99 53.93
N SER A 397 -15.57 -35.32 54.42
CA SER A 397 -15.26 -35.04 55.84
C SER A 397 -14.06 -34.11 55.92
#